data_AF-A0A519PMN9-F1
#
_entry.id   AF-A0A519PMN9-F1
#
_cell.length_a   1.000
_cell.length_b   1.000
_cell.length_c   1.000
_cell.angle_alpha   90.00
_cell.angle_beta   90.00
_cell.angle_gamma   90.00
#
_symmetry.space_group_name_H-M   'P 1'
#
loop_
_entity.id
_entity.type
_entity.pdbx_description
1 polymer ?
#
loop_
_entity_poly.entity_id
_entity_poly.type
_entity_poly.pdbx_seq_one_letter_code
_entity_poly.pdbx_strand_id
1 'polypeptide(L)'
;MRAWDALKRPIWLFDPVNLTGVYANAPALALWGARTLEDLLARDFSQLSEAVKARTDRLANVTANGEEVYERWTFYPNGQPVTVQALISTYRMEDGHPVLMFEAAPADVDAEERRAAEALRHTSTLITLFDAEGAPVFCNPAAFAAYGSPSHAFEARFARPELSQPILKRALGGQVASELVEAVTVHGRRWHNMDARPVTDPVTGALGVLLNERDVTERVEAQQAQAAAER
;
A
#
# COMPACT_ATOMS: atom_id res chain seq x y z
N MET A 1 -36.68 -8.43 -7.14
CA MET A 1 -35.32 -8.74 -6.68
C MET A 1 -34.59 -9.39 -7.84
N ARG A 2 -33.61 -8.70 -8.42
CA ARG A 2 -32.77 -9.27 -9.48
C ARG A 2 -31.77 -10.23 -8.83
N ALA A 3 -31.30 -11.25 -9.53
CA ALA A 3 -30.33 -12.21 -8.97
C ALA A 3 -29.06 -11.51 -8.41
N TRP A 4 -28.70 -10.35 -8.97
CA TRP A 4 -27.57 -9.52 -8.52
C TRP A 4 -27.74 -8.89 -7.14
N ASP A 5 -28.97 -8.74 -6.64
CA ASP A 5 -29.23 -8.22 -5.28
C ASP A 5 -28.71 -9.18 -4.20
N ALA A 6 -28.60 -10.48 -4.52
CA ALA A 6 -28.08 -11.49 -3.60
C ALA A 6 -26.55 -11.50 -3.52
N LEU A 7 -25.86 -10.90 -4.50
CA LEU A 7 -24.40 -10.88 -4.56
C LEU A 7 -23.82 -9.95 -3.49
N LYS A 8 -22.68 -10.36 -2.92
CA LYS A 8 -21.95 -9.58 -1.89
C LYS A 8 -20.87 -8.68 -2.45
N ARG A 9 -20.55 -8.81 -3.74
CA ARG A 9 -19.64 -7.91 -4.46
C ARG A 9 -20.40 -6.70 -5.01
N PRO A 10 -19.79 -5.52 -5.06
CA PRO A 10 -20.33 -4.39 -5.81
C PRO A 10 -20.53 -4.75 -7.28
N ILE A 11 -21.79 -4.73 -7.71
CA ILE A 11 -22.19 -4.89 -9.11
C ILE A 11 -22.98 -3.67 -9.54
N TRP A 12 -22.62 -3.05 -10.66
CA TRP A 12 -23.41 -1.99 -11.28
C TRP A 12 -23.37 -2.08 -12.81
N LEU A 13 -24.40 -1.51 -13.42
CA LEU A 13 -24.57 -1.40 -14.86
C LEU A 13 -24.58 0.07 -15.28
N PHE A 14 -23.89 0.36 -16.37
CA PHE A 14 -23.84 1.69 -16.97
C PHE A 14 -24.13 1.61 -18.46
N ASP A 15 -25.01 2.47 -18.94
CA ASP A 15 -25.29 2.64 -20.36
C ASP A 15 -24.25 3.59 -20.97
N PRO A 16 -23.31 3.11 -21.79
CA PRO A 16 -22.28 3.95 -22.38
C PRO A 16 -22.82 4.87 -23.49
N VAL A 17 -23.98 4.55 -24.08
CA VAL A 17 -24.59 5.33 -25.18
C VAL A 17 -25.35 6.52 -24.63
N ASN A 18 -26.23 6.28 -23.65
CA ASN A 18 -27.01 7.34 -23.02
C ASN A 18 -26.27 8.02 -21.86
N LEU A 19 -25.09 7.50 -21.49
CA LEU A 19 -24.29 7.95 -20.35
C LEU A 19 -25.09 7.98 -19.04
N THR A 20 -25.84 6.90 -18.77
CA THR A 20 -26.69 6.80 -17.58
C THR A 20 -26.40 5.55 -16.77
N GLY A 21 -26.55 5.65 -15.45
CA GLY A 21 -26.60 4.47 -14.60
C GLY A 21 -27.86 3.66 -14.92
N VAL A 22 -27.75 2.34 -14.93
CA VAL A 22 -28.88 1.43 -15.20
C VAL A 22 -29.28 0.66 -13.95
N TYR A 23 -28.30 0.26 -13.14
CA TYR A 23 -28.53 -0.55 -11.95
C TYR A 23 -27.30 -0.52 -11.03
N ALA A 24 -27.51 -0.72 -9.73
CA ALA A 24 -26.46 -1.01 -8.76
C ALA A 24 -27.04 -1.82 -7.60
N ASN A 25 -26.32 -2.84 -7.14
CA ASN A 25 -26.71 -3.58 -5.93
C ASN A 25 -26.23 -2.86 -4.65
N ALA A 26 -26.67 -3.33 -3.48
CA ALA A 26 -26.37 -2.65 -2.21
C ALA A 26 -24.86 -2.44 -1.92
N PRO A 27 -23.95 -3.42 -2.15
CA PRO A 27 -22.51 -3.18 -2.03
C PRO A 27 -21.98 -2.12 -3.00
N ALA A 28 -22.53 -2.02 -4.22
CA ALA A 28 -22.17 -0.94 -5.14
C ALA A 28 -22.67 0.41 -4.64
N LEU A 29 -23.87 0.52 -4.10
CA LEU A 29 -24.35 1.78 -3.49
C LEU A 29 -23.39 2.26 -2.39
N ALA A 30 -22.91 1.37 -1.53
CA ALA A 30 -21.92 1.68 -0.52
C ALA A 30 -20.59 2.17 -1.13
N LEU A 31 -20.08 1.48 -2.17
CA LEU A 31 -18.85 1.86 -2.88
C LEU A 31 -18.96 3.24 -3.54
N TRP A 32 -20.13 3.56 -4.11
CA TRP A 32 -20.42 4.84 -4.74
C TRP A 32 -20.81 5.95 -3.74
N GLY A 33 -20.92 5.63 -2.45
CA GLY A 33 -21.39 6.55 -1.42
C GLY A 33 -22.83 7.03 -1.63
N ALA A 34 -23.70 6.19 -2.22
CA ALA A 34 -25.11 6.48 -2.44
C ALA A 34 -25.97 5.76 -1.39
N ARG A 35 -27.08 6.40 -0.97
CA ARG A 35 -27.98 5.81 0.04
C ARG A 35 -29.00 4.86 -0.57
N THR A 36 -29.43 5.16 -1.80
CA THR A 36 -30.43 4.40 -2.55
C THR A 36 -30.00 4.28 -4.00
N LEU A 37 -30.64 3.38 -4.75
CA LEU A 37 -30.42 3.26 -6.19
C LEU A 37 -30.87 4.53 -6.89
N GLU A 38 -32.01 5.09 -6.50
CA GLU A 38 -32.55 6.34 -7.03
C GLU A 38 -31.57 7.49 -6.83
N ASP A 39 -30.95 7.61 -5.65
CA ASP A 39 -29.93 8.62 -5.35
C ASP A 39 -28.69 8.48 -6.28
N LEU A 40 -28.32 7.25 -6.64
CA LEU A 40 -27.20 7.00 -7.57
C LEU A 40 -27.59 7.31 -9.02
N LEU A 41 -28.78 6.88 -9.45
CA LEU A 41 -29.26 7.04 -10.82
C LEU A 41 -29.64 8.48 -11.15
N ALA A 42 -30.04 9.28 -10.15
CA ALA A 42 -30.31 10.70 -10.30
C ALA A 42 -29.05 11.56 -10.44
N ARG A 43 -27.84 10.98 -10.28
CA ARG A 43 -26.60 11.72 -10.49
C ARG A 43 -26.49 12.12 -11.96
N ASP A 44 -26.14 13.38 -12.19
CA ASP A 44 -25.93 13.90 -13.52
C ASP A 44 -24.60 13.39 -14.09
N PHE A 45 -24.68 12.41 -14.98
CA PHE A 45 -23.55 11.89 -15.75
C PHE A 45 -23.46 12.55 -17.14
N SER A 46 -24.28 13.55 -17.46
CA SER A 46 -24.22 14.25 -18.75
C SER A 46 -23.02 15.20 -18.86
N GLN A 47 -22.50 15.68 -17.72
CA GLN A 47 -21.33 16.56 -17.62
C GLN A 47 -19.99 15.81 -17.45
N LEU A 48 -19.94 14.53 -17.82
CA LEU A 48 -18.68 13.77 -17.80
C LEU A 48 -17.63 14.43 -18.70
N SER A 49 -16.39 14.49 -18.21
CA SER A 49 -15.26 15.00 -18.99
C SER A 49 -15.02 14.15 -20.24
N GLU A 50 -14.42 14.73 -21.28
CA GLU A 50 -14.08 14.00 -22.51
C GLU A 50 -13.23 12.75 -22.23
N ALA A 51 -12.37 12.80 -21.21
CA ALA A 51 -11.57 11.65 -20.78
C ALA A 51 -12.43 10.49 -20.25
N VAL A 52 -13.51 10.78 -19.51
CA VAL A 52 -14.42 9.73 -19.02
C VAL A 52 -15.25 9.14 -20.15
N LYS A 53 -15.71 9.98 -21.10
CA LYS A 53 -16.44 9.50 -22.30
C LYS A 53 -15.56 8.58 -23.14
N ALA A 54 -14.35 9.03 -23.50
CA ALA A 54 -13.39 8.23 -24.27
C ALA A 54 -13.02 6.91 -23.56
N ARG A 55 -12.88 6.93 -22.24
CA ARG A 55 -12.64 5.71 -21.45
C ARG A 55 -13.83 4.75 -21.52
N THR A 56 -15.05 5.26 -21.40
CA THR A 56 -16.27 4.45 -21.46
C THR A 56 -16.46 3.85 -22.86
N ASP A 57 -16.25 4.64 -23.91
CA ASP A 57 -16.30 4.18 -25.30
C ASP A 57 -15.26 3.09 -25.57
N ARG A 58 -14.03 3.25 -25.04
CA ARG A 58 -12.98 2.23 -25.12
C ARG A 58 -13.45 0.93 -24.49
N LEU A 59 -14.01 0.99 -23.28
CA LEU A 59 -14.49 -0.20 -22.57
C LEU A 59 -15.59 -0.89 -23.38
N ALA A 60 -16.60 -0.15 -23.84
CA ALA A 60 -17.70 -0.69 -24.64
C ALA A 60 -17.22 -1.36 -25.93
N ASN A 61 -16.24 -0.76 -26.63
CA ASN A 61 -15.67 -1.32 -27.85
C ASN A 61 -14.85 -2.59 -27.58
N VAL A 62 -14.03 -2.60 -26.52
CA VAL A 62 -13.17 -3.76 -26.19
C VAL A 62 -14.00 -4.95 -25.74
N THR A 63 -15.08 -4.73 -24.99
CA THR A 63 -15.91 -5.82 -24.45
C THR A 63 -17.05 -6.21 -25.38
N ALA A 64 -17.15 -5.63 -26.58
CA ALA A 64 -18.31 -5.76 -27.47
C ALA A 64 -18.59 -7.21 -27.92
N ASN A 65 -17.55 -8.04 -28.04
CA ASN A 65 -17.65 -9.43 -28.50
C ASN A 65 -17.56 -10.45 -27.36
N GLY A 66 -17.71 -9.99 -26.11
CA GLY A 66 -17.69 -10.83 -24.91
C GLY A 66 -16.33 -10.91 -24.22
N GLU A 67 -15.34 -10.13 -24.66
CA GLU A 67 -14.09 -9.95 -23.94
C GLU A 67 -14.32 -9.22 -22.60
N GLU A 68 -13.38 -9.41 -21.68
CA GLU A 68 -13.38 -8.84 -20.35
C GLU A 68 -12.16 -7.93 -20.15
N VAL A 69 -12.35 -6.85 -19.39
CA VAL A 69 -11.27 -5.93 -19.03
C VAL A 69 -11.14 -5.84 -17.51
N TYR A 70 -9.90 -5.90 -17.04
CA TYR A 70 -9.56 -5.69 -15.64
C TYR A 70 -8.92 -4.31 -15.47
N GLU A 71 -9.50 -3.46 -14.63
CA GLU A 71 -8.94 -2.14 -14.32
C GLU A 71 -8.95 -1.85 -12.82
N ARG A 72 -7.94 -1.12 -12.36
CA ARG A 72 -7.87 -0.62 -10.98
C ARG A 72 -8.51 0.77 -10.89
N TRP A 73 -9.50 0.91 -10.00
CA TRP A 73 -10.29 2.14 -9.84
C TRP A 73 -10.26 2.59 -8.38
N THR A 74 -10.12 3.88 -8.14
CA THR A 74 -10.23 4.47 -6.80
C THR A 74 -11.49 5.33 -6.73
N PHE A 75 -12.38 4.96 -5.82
CA PHE A 75 -13.62 5.66 -5.49
C PHE A 75 -13.41 6.50 -4.23
N TYR A 76 -14.25 7.51 -4.02
CA TYR A 76 -14.18 8.37 -2.83
C TYR A 76 -15.53 8.41 -2.08
N PRO A 77 -16.08 7.27 -1.63
CA PRO A 77 -17.31 7.26 -0.84
C PRO A 77 -17.13 8.13 0.41
N ASN A 78 -17.98 9.15 0.56
CA ASN A 78 -17.93 10.10 1.67
C ASN A 78 -16.55 10.76 1.87
N GLY A 79 -15.77 10.94 0.80
CA GLY A 79 -14.44 11.55 0.84
C GLY A 79 -13.30 10.62 1.24
N GLN A 80 -13.56 9.34 1.52
CA GLN A 80 -12.53 8.35 1.86
C GLN A 80 -12.13 7.54 0.63
N PRO A 81 -10.83 7.42 0.28
CA PRO A 81 -10.40 6.67 -0.89
C PRO A 81 -10.58 5.16 -0.70
N VAL A 82 -11.22 4.50 -1.66
CA VAL A 82 -11.40 3.04 -1.72
C VAL A 82 -10.95 2.55 -3.08
N THR A 83 -9.86 1.77 -3.12
CA THR A 83 -9.32 1.20 -4.37
C THR A 83 -9.81 -0.22 -4.59
N VAL A 84 -10.34 -0.48 -5.77
CA VAL A 84 -10.91 -1.77 -6.18
C VAL A 84 -10.30 -2.24 -7.50
N GLN A 85 -10.29 -3.55 -7.70
CA GLN A 85 -10.13 -4.15 -9.02
C GLN A 85 -11.53 -4.34 -9.62
N ALA A 86 -11.81 -3.70 -10.75
CA ALA A 86 -13.05 -3.83 -11.49
C ALA A 86 -12.85 -4.79 -12.68
N LEU A 87 -13.66 -5.85 -12.72
CA LEU A 87 -13.90 -6.63 -13.91
C LEU A 87 -15.04 -5.97 -14.70
N ILE A 88 -14.81 -5.74 -15.99
CA ILE A 88 -15.72 -4.99 -16.87
C ILE A 88 -16.02 -5.85 -18.09
N SER A 89 -17.30 -6.01 -18.40
CA SER A 89 -17.79 -6.77 -19.55
C SER A 89 -19.06 -6.16 -20.13
N THR A 90 -19.48 -6.58 -21.32
CA THR A 90 -20.76 -6.17 -21.90
C THR A 90 -21.88 -7.09 -21.44
N TYR A 91 -22.93 -6.53 -20.84
CA TYR A 91 -24.19 -7.22 -20.58
C TYR A 91 -25.25 -6.75 -21.57
N ARG A 92 -25.99 -7.68 -22.18
CA ARG A 92 -27.12 -7.35 -23.07
C ARG A 92 -28.41 -7.42 -22.29
N MET A 93 -29.14 -6.31 -22.26
CA MET A 93 -30.46 -6.23 -21.64
C MET A 93 -31.49 -7.08 -22.42
N GLU A 94 -32.69 -7.27 -21.86
CA GLU A 94 -33.74 -8.10 -22.45
C GLU A 94 -34.18 -7.62 -23.85
N ASP A 95 -34.08 -6.31 -24.11
CA ASP A 95 -34.35 -5.67 -25.40
C ASP A 95 -33.16 -5.72 -26.38
N GLY A 96 -32.04 -6.33 -25.97
CA GLY A 96 -30.81 -6.44 -26.74
C GLY A 96 -29.85 -5.24 -26.59
N HIS A 97 -30.24 -4.20 -25.84
CA HIS A 97 -29.41 -3.01 -25.62
C HIS A 97 -28.14 -3.38 -24.83
N PRO A 98 -26.93 -3.08 -25.36
CA PRO A 98 -25.69 -3.39 -24.66
C PRO A 98 -25.37 -2.33 -23.61
N VAL A 99 -25.08 -2.79 -22.39
CA VAL A 99 -24.60 -1.96 -21.28
C VAL A 99 -23.30 -2.53 -20.74
N LEU A 100 -22.50 -1.69 -20.10
CA LEU A 100 -21.32 -2.14 -19.39
C LEU A 100 -21.72 -2.68 -18.02
N MET A 101 -21.28 -3.88 -17.70
CA MET A 101 -21.37 -4.49 -16.37
C MET A 101 -20.03 -4.40 -15.68
N PHE A 102 -20.07 -4.01 -14.41
CA PHE A 102 -18.90 -3.88 -13.56
C PHE A 102 -19.05 -4.76 -12.34
N GLU A 103 -18.00 -5.52 -12.04
CA GLU A 103 -17.87 -6.28 -10.80
C GLU A 103 -16.61 -5.81 -10.07
N ALA A 104 -16.78 -5.15 -8.92
CA ALA A 104 -15.63 -4.73 -8.13
C ALA A 104 -15.31 -5.73 -7.02
N ALA A 105 -14.02 -5.94 -6.79
CA ALA A 105 -13.47 -6.57 -5.61
C ALA A 105 -12.43 -5.63 -4.98
N PRO A 106 -12.13 -5.72 -3.67
CA PRO A 106 -10.95 -5.07 -3.12
C PRO A 106 -9.75 -5.33 -4.03
N ALA A 107 -8.98 -4.30 -4.35
CA ALA A 107 -7.82 -4.48 -5.21
C ALA A 107 -6.90 -5.52 -4.56
N ASP A 108 -6.67 -6.64 -5.25
CA ASP A 108 -5.72 -7.64 -4.79
C ASP A 108 -4.33 -6.98 -4.76
N VAL A 109 -3.54 -7.32 -3.75
CA VAL A 109 -2.15 -6.86 -3.65
C VAL A 109 -1.42 -7.48 -4.84
N ASP A 110 -0.74 -6.67 -5.65
CA ASP A 110 -0.08 -7.16 -6.85
C ASP A 110 0.86 -8.33 -6.53
N ALA A 111 1.02 -9.28 -7.46
CA ALA A 111 1.84 -10.46 -7.23
C ALA A 111 3.29 -10.10 -6.89
N GLU A 112 3.82 -9.01 -7.42
CA GLU A 112 5.14 -8.48 -7.08
C GLU A 112 5.18 -7.93 -5.66
N GLU A 113 4.19 -7.13 -5.25
CA GLU A 113 4.06 -6.63 -3.88
C GLU A 113 3.95 -7.77 -2.86
N ARG A 114 3.19 -8.84 -3.19
CA ARG A 114 3.10 -10.04 -2.34
C ARG A 114 4.43 -10.76 -2.21
N ARG A 115 5.18 -10.92 -3.30
CA ARG A 115 6.54 -11.52 -3.27
C ARG A 115 7.52 -10.64 -2.50
N ALA A 116 7.44 -9.32 -2.64
CA ALA A 116 8.25 -8.37 -1.89
C ALA A 116 7.96 -8.43 -0.38
N ALA A 117 6.68 -8.50 0.01
CA ALA A 117 6.27 -8.67 1.39
C ALA A 117 6.79 -9.99 1.98
N GLU A 118 6.75 -11.09 1.21
CA GLU A 118 7.28 -12.38 1.64
C GLU A 118 8.82 -12.36 1.77
N ALA A 119 9.52 -11.72 0.83
CA ALA A 119 10.97 -11.53 0.91
C ALA A 119 11.35 -10.71 2.17
N LEU A 120 10.58 -9.67 2.50
CA LEU A 120 10.76 -8.87 3.73
C LEU A 120 10.50 -9.68 5.01
N ARG A 121 9.64 -10.71 4.97
CA ARG A 121 9.39 -11.61 6.11
C ARG A 121 10.55 -12.57 6.37
N HIS A 122 11.25 -12.98 5.33
CA HIS A 122 12.31 -14.00 5.40
C HIS A 122 13.74 -13.45 5.37
N THR A 123 13.94 -12.16 5.12
CA THR A 123 15.27 -11.55 5.20
C THR A 123 15.79 -11.52 6.64
N SER A 124 17.12 -11.66 6.80
CA SER A 124 17.83 -11.49 8.07
C SER A 124 18.24 -10.05 8.34
N THR A 125 18.13 -9.15 7.35
CA THR A 125 18.36 -7.72 7.56
C THR A 125 17.19 -7.14 8.35
N LEU A 126 17.49 -6.41 9.43
CA LEU A 126 16.49 -5.71 10.22
C LEU A 126 16.08 -4.47 9.44
N ILE A 127 14.79 -4.30 9.21
CA ILE A 127 14.27 -3.18 8.43
C ILE A 127 13.20 -2.49 9.26
N THR A 128 13.34 -1.17 9.45
CA THR A 128 12.31 -0.34 10.09
C THR A 128 12.13 0.96 9.31
N LEU A 129 10.88 1.30 9.02
CA LEU A 129 10.49 2.62 8.55
C LEU A 129 10.11 3.48 9.75
N PHE A 130 10.70 4.66 9.85
CA PHE A 130 10.38 5.67 10.84
C PHE A 130 9.77 6.91 10.18
N ASP A 131 8.90 7.60 10.91
CA ASP A 131 8.48 8.96 10.55
C ASP A 131 9.58 9.99 10.85
N ALA A 132 9.28 11.28 10.63
CA ALA A 132 10.24 12.37 10.84
C ALA A 132 10.61 12.57 12.33
N GLU A 133 9.75 12.14 13.24
CA GLU A 133 9.93 12.20 14.69
C GLU A 133 10.72 10.99 15.23
N GLY A 134 11.00 9.99 14.39
CA GLY A 134 11.71 8.77 14.78
C GLY A 134 10.82 7.72 15.45
N ALA A 135 9.49 7.84 15.30
CA ALA A 135 8.55 6.80 15.69
C ALA A 135 8.40 5.76 14.56
N PRO A 136 8.36 4.46 14.90
CA PRO A 136 8.29 3.41 13.89
C PRO A 136 6.89 3.33 13.27
N VAL A 137 6.85 3.36 11.94
CA VAL A 137 5.65 3.18 11.13
C VAL A 137 5.51 1.73 10.68
N PHE A 138 6.65 1.06 10.44
CA PHE A 138 6.70 -0.35 10.03
C PHE A 138 8.00 -0.99 10.49
N CYS A 139 7.95 -2.25 10.92
CA CYS A 139 9.15 -3.08 11.11
C CYS A 139 8.94 -4.49 10.53
N ASN A 140 9.98 -5.06 9.96
CA ASN A 140 9.94 -6.45 9.52
C ASN A 140 10.13 -7.44 10.69
N PRO A 141 9.88 -8.75 10.51
CA PRO A 141 10.03 -9.74 11.56
C PRO A 141 11.44 -9.81 12.17
N ALA A 142 12.50 -9.59 11.39
CA ALA A 142 13.88 -9.57 11.91
C ALA A 142 14.10 -8.41 12.89
N ALA A 143 13.65 -7.20 12.54
CA ALA A 143 13.71 -6.05 13.46
C ALA A 143 12.83 -6.26 14.70
N PHE A 144 11.64 -6.83 14.52
CA PHE A 144 10.77 -7.18 15.64
C PHE A 144 11.43 -8.19 16.58
N ALA A 145 12.09 -9.22 16.06
CA ALA A 145 12.79 -10.22 16.86
C ALA A 145 13.95 -9.60 17.65
N ALA A 146 14.68 -8.65 17.06
CA ALA A 146 15.79 -7.97 17.73
C ALA A 146 15.35 -6.98 18.83
N TYR A 147 14.24 -6.26 18.63
CA TYR A 147 13.80 -5.19 19.54
C TYR A 147 12.60 -5.53 20.41
N GLY A 148 11.87 -6.61 20.11
CA GLY A 148 10.75 -7.12 20.89
C GLY A 148 9.47 -6.28 20.86
N SER A 149 9.47 -5.15 20.15
CA SER A 149 8.32 -4.25 20.07
C SER A 149 8.26 -3.57 18.70
N PRO A 150 7.06 -3.46 18.08
CA PRO A 150 6.89 -2.72 16.83
C PRO A 150 6.93 -1.21 17.08
N SER A 151 6.82 -0.77 18.34
CA SER A 151 6.86 0.63 18.77
C SER A 151 8.24 1.06 19.28
N HIS A 152 9.29 0.28 19.01
CA HIS A 152 10.64 0.61 19.46
C HIS A 152 11.22 1.80 18.69
N ALA A 153 11.25 2.96 19.34
CA ALA A 153 11.67 4.24 18.78
C ALA A 153 13.12 4.23 18.29
N PHE A 154 13.43 5.09 17.32
CA PHE A 154 14.75 5.17 16.70
C PHE A 154 15.86 5.41 17.73
N GLU A 155 15.71 6.43 18.58
CA GLU A 155 16.70 6.80 19.61
C GLU A 155 16.92 5.70 20.66
N ALA A 156 15.87 4.93 20.97
CA ALA A 156 15.93 3.84 21.94
C ALA A 156 16.74 2.64 21.45
N ARG A 157 17.15 2.61 20.17
CA ARG A 157 18.04 1.58 19.63
C ARG A 157 19.48 1.78 20.05
N PHE A 158 19.92 2.98 20.41
CA PHE A 158 21.33 3.29 20.59
C PHE A 158 21.76 3.10 22.05
N ALA A 159 22.84 2.36 22.30
CA ALA A 159 23.46 2.30 23.63
C ALA A 159 24.02 3.67 24.07
N ARG A 160 24.32 4.54 23.09
CA ARG A 160 24.71 5.94 23.25
C ARG A 160 23.67 6.83 22.54
N PRO A 161 22.63 7.30 23.25
CA PRO A 161 21.51 8.04 22.66
C PRO A 161 21.93 9.26 21.84
N GLU A 162 23.05 9.90 22.18
CA GLU A 162 23.61 11.06 21.48
C GLU A 162 23.99 10.78 20.02
N LEU A 163 24.19 9.51 19.64
CA LEU A 163 24.50 9.11 18.26
C LEU A 163 23.27 9.10 17.34
N SER A 164 22.06 9.01 17.91
CA SER A 164 20.82 8.87 17.15
C SER A 164 20.49 10.16 16.37
N GLN A 165 20.50 11.30 17.04
CA GLN A 165 20.07 12.58 16.48
C GLN A 165 20.85 13.00 15.22
N PRO A 166 22.20 12.90 15.16
CA PRO A 166 22.94 13.18 13.93
C PRO A 166 22.56 12.28 12.76
N ILE A 167 22.36 10.98 13.00
CA ILE A 167 22.00 10.00 11.96
C ILE A 167 20.61 10.32 11.40
N LEU A 168 19.64 10.55 12.29
CA LEU A 168 18.26 10.88 11.91
C LEU A 168 18.21 12.19 11.13
N LYS A 169 18.87 13.25 11.62
CA LYS A 169 18.93 14.55 10.93
C LYS A 169 19.61 14.46 9.56
N ARG A 170 20.66 13.66 9.42
CA ARG A 170 21.34 13.46 8.12
C ARG A 170 20.42 12.78 7.12
N ALA A 171 19.71 11.72 7.55
CA ALA A 171 18.70 11.03 6.74
C ALA A 171 17.55 11.98 6.31
N LEU A 172 16.96 12.70 7.26
CA LEU A 172 15.89 13.68 6.97
C LEU A 172 16.40 14.89 6.16
N GLY A 173 17.69 15.18 6.19
CA GLY A 173 18.34 16.15 5.30
C GLY A 173 18.57 15.66 3.86
N GLY A 174 18.08 14.45 3.53
CA GLY A 174 18.21 13.87 2.19
C GLY A 174 19.50 13.09 1.95
N GLN A 175 20.31 12.85 2.99
CA GLN A 175 21.59 12.18 2.86
C GLN A 175 21.56 10.78 3.51
N VAL A 176 22.18 9.80 2.86
CA VAL A 176 22.35 8.47 3.46
C VAL A 176 23.30 8.56 4.65
N ALA A 177 22.93 7.91 5.75
CA ALA A 177 23.73 7.83 6.95
C ALA A 177 24.09 6.38 7.27
N SER A 178 25.38 6.05 7.16
CA SER A 178 25.89 4.69 7.41
C SER A 178 26.86 4.71 8.59
N GLU A 179 26.53 4.05 9.69
CA GLU A 179 27.32 4.07 10.92
C GLU A 179 27.37 2.67 11.57
N LEU A 180 28.51 2.33 12.17
CA LEU A 180 28.63 1.17 13.06
C LEU A 180 28.34 1.61 14.48
N VAL A 181 27.26 1.10 15.07
CA VAL A 181 26.81 1.50 16.41
C VAL A 181 26.56 0.31 17.31
N GLU A 182 26.68 0.52 18.61
CA GLU A 182 26.24 -0.45 19.60
C GLU A 182 24.75 -0.23 19.86
N ALA A 183 23.93 -1.21 19.47
CA ALA A 183 22.49 -1.20 19.60
C ALA A 183 22.02 -1.95 20.86
N VAL A 184 20.94 -1.48 21.48
CA VAL A 184 20.27 -2.12 22.61
C VAL A 184 19.15 -3.01 22.08
N THR A 185 19.36 -4.32 22.14
CA THR A 185 18.41 -5.35 21.67
C THR A 185 17.85 -6.15 22.84
N VAL A 186 16.84 -7.00 22.60
CA VAL A 186 16.37 -7.97 23.61
C VAL A 186 17.42 -9.03 23.96
N HIS A 187 18.45 -9.18 23.13
CA HIS A 187 19.60 -10.07 23.34
C HIS A 187 20.81 -9.34 23.94
N GLY A 188 20.59 -8.16 24.53
CA GLY A 188 21.64 -7.32 25.10
C GLY A 188 22.23 -6.34 24.07
N ARG A 189 23.43 -5.85 24.35
CA ARG A 189 24.14 -4.94 23.45
C ARG A 189 24.75 -5.70 22.28
N ARG A 190 24.50 -5.22 21.06
CA ARG A 190 24.95 -5.83 19.80
C ARG A 190 25.54 -4.75 18.90
N TRP A 191 26.58 -5.07 18.15
CA TRP A 191 27.13 -4.16 17.14
C TRP A 191 26.31 -4.25 15.87
N HIS A 192 25.67 -3.16 15.47
CA HIS A 192 24.88 -3.08 14.25
C HIS A 192 25.55 -2.13 13.25
N ASN A 193 25.67 -2.58 12.00
CA ASN A 193 25.83 -1.65 10.89
C ASN A 193 24.44 -1.09 10.56
N MET A 194 24.26 0.22 10.74
CA MET A 194 23.02 0.93 10.44
C MET A 194 23.17 1.75 9.17
N ASP A 195 22.24 1.59 8.24
CA ASP A 195 22.11 2.36 7.01
C ASP A 195 20.74 3.06 7.00
N ALA A 196 20.71 4.33 7.41
CA ALA A 196 19.51 5.17 7.41
C ALA A 196 19.41 5.96 6.09
N ARG A 197 18.27 5.89 5.43
CA ARG A 197 18.02 6.52 4.12
C ARG A 197 16.75 7.37 4.16
N PRO A 198 16.72 8.56 3.54
CA PRO A 198 15.48 9.29 3.31
C PRO A 198 14.53 8.45 2.48
N VAL A 199 13.24 8.48 2.83
CA VAL A 199 12.18 7.85 2.03
C VAL A 199 10.91 8.67 2.19
N THR A 200 10.09 8.70 1.13
CA THR A 200 8.74 9.23 1.23
C THR A 200 7.81 8.08 1.59
N ASP A 201 7.06 8.21 2.68
CA ASP A 201 6.04 7.22 3.05
C ASP A 201 4.97 7.15 1.94
N PRO A 202 4.75 5.99 1.30
CA PRO A 202 3.78 5.86 0.23
C PRO A 202 2.33 6.04 0.69
N VAL A 203 2.04 5.95 1.99
CA VAL A 203 0.70 6.10 2.56
C VAL A 203 0.39 7.56 2.87
N THR A 204 1.31 8.26 3.54
CA THR A 204 1.07 9.64 4.02
C THR A 204 1.69 10.72 3.12
N GLY A 205 2.64 10.36 2.27
CA GLY A 205 3.45 11.31 1.50
C GLY A 205 4.47 12.09 2.34
N ALA A 206 4.56 11.83 3.65
CA ALA A 206 5.49 12.50 4.54
C ALA A 206 6.92 11.97 4.34
N LEU A 207 7.91 12.80 4.65
CA LEU A 207 9.30 12.38 4.71
C LEU A 207 9.51 11.51 5.96
N GLY A 208 10.16 10.37 5.77
CA GLY A 208 10.58 9.47 6.83
C GLY A 208 11.97 8.92 6.57
N VAL A 209 12.34 7.91 7.38
CA VAL A 209 13.65 7.27 7.33
C VAL A 209 13.48 5.75 7.25
N LEU A 210 14.03 5.15 6.19
CA LEU A 210 14.19 3.71 6.10
C LEU A 210 15.54 3.33 6.72
N LEU A 211 15.49 2.62 7.85
CA LEU A 211 16.66 2.08 8.52
C LEU A 211 16.83 0.60 8.14
N ASN A 212 17.96 0.28 7.53
CA ASN A 212 18.43 -1.09 7.37
C ASN A 212 19.54 -1.37 8.39
N GLU A 213 19.47 -2.51 9.05
CA GLU A 213 20.49 -2.91 10.01
C GLU A 213 20.94 -4.36 9.84
N ARG A 214 22.22 -4.58 10.13
CA ARG A 214 22.81 -5.91 10.21
C ARG A 214 23.56 -6.03 11.52
N ASP A 215 23.20 -7.04 12.31
CA ASP A 215 24.01 -7.44 13.45
C ASP A 215 25.35 -7.99 12.94
N VAL A 216 26.43 -7.33 13.35
CA VAL A 216 27.82 -7.66 13.03
C VAL A 216 28.64 -7.89 14.31
N THR A 217 27.97 -8.20 15.43
CA THR A 217 28.59 -8.42 16.75
C THR A 217 29.71 -9.44 16.68
N GLU A 218 29.44 -10.64 16.15
CA GLU A 218 30.44 -11.71 16.05
C GLU A 218 31.68 -11.27 15.26
N ARG A 219 31.48 -10.51 14.17
CA ARG A 219 32.58 -9.99 13.35
C ARG A 219 33.42 -8.97 14.12
N VAL A 220 32.78 -8.05 14.86
CA VAL A 220 33.49 -7.04 15.65
C VAL A 220 34.25 -7.68 16.81
N GLU A 221 33.63 -8.61 17.53
CA GLU A 221 34.27 -9.33 18.64
C GLU A 221 35.47 -10.15 18.17
N ALA A 222 35.36 -10.86 17.04
CA ALA A 222 36.47 -11.61 16.45
C ALA A 222 37.65 -10.70 16.07
N GLN A 223 37.39 -9.54 15.48
CA GLN A 223 38.42 -8.57 15.12
C GLN A 223 39.14 -8.00 16.36
N GLN A 224 38.40 -7.72 17.43
CA GLN A 224 38.97 -7.23 18.69
C GLN A 224 39.83 -8.29 19.39
N ALA A 225 39.37 -9.55 19.40
CA ALA A 225 40.12 -10.67 19.97
C ALA A 225 41.45 -10.90 19.23
N GLN A 226 41.43 -10.83 17.89
CA GLN A 226 42.64 -10.95 17.07
C GLN A 226 43.63 -9.80 17.36
N ALA A 227 43.16 -8.55 17.38
CA ALA A 227 44.01 -7.40 17.66
C ALA A 227 44.60 -7.42 19.09
N ALA A 228 43.92 -8.05 20.05
CA ALA A 228 44.44 -8.24 21.41
C ALA A 228 45.49 -9.35 21.47
N ALA A 229 45.38 -10.40 20.66
CA ALA A 229 46.36 -11.49 20.59
C ALA A 229 47.66 -11.09 19.86
N GLU A 230 47.62 -10.06 19.02
CA GLU A 230 48.76 -9.51 18.28
C GLU A 230 49.54 -8.42 19.06
N ARG A 231 49.10 -8.05 20.27
CA ARG A 231 49.77 -7.09 21.17
C ARG A 231 50.57 -7.79 22.27
#